data_AF-A0A101F7I4-F1
#
_entry.id   AF-A0A101F7I4-F1
#
_cell.length_a   1.000
_cell.length_b   1.000
_cell.length_c   1.000
_cell.angle_alpha   90.00
_cell.angle_beta   90.00
_cell.angle_gamma   90.00
#
_symmetry.space_group_name_H-M   'P 1'
#
loop_
_entity.id
_entity.type
_entity.pdbx_description
1 polymer ?
#
loop_
_entity_poly.entity_id
_entity_poly.type
_entity_poly.pdbx_seq_one_letter_code
_entity_poly.pdbx_strand_id
1 'polypeptide(L)'
;MGDSLGSQQVVSATKRTPEEDAEEELGESEKNMKKRGRERLIFPQDNELIGELRELNTFLQERNRARGSREGRRLLAGRKGKFFPLRRLQKSEIQEFFQDAPLVGVDGSLNTFGASFPCQVTLFRALAKSSRKEPGEGEIWAAEVFSPLLPDHQKMVEEEQKMGLGIEEALARVRWKLLASLEVKVGRRALEKFRPRMILWDGAFARLETHAPEAWKELRERALSEGVLMLGITEEIATSVLSRQLEIPAEASGLTADREILFDLLDPGEAFYLEEQEKEGKGRVYVRFSWHPQVIAVDYLPEQEEVLPEALSFLYTITPSRGRGFPLWLDVVDAEVRLTAAHLEGFLAAHLDPHLVELFLRPLRWQRDY
;
A
#
# COMPACT_ATOMS: atom_id res chain seq x y z
N MET A 1 -48.45 49.31 56.34
CA MET A 1 -47.03 49.53 56.67
C MET A 1 -46.52 48.21 57.20
N GLY A 2 -45.93 47.37 56.34
CA GLY A 2 -44.50 46.98 56.39
C GLY A 2 -44.32 45.82 57.40
N ASP A 3 -43.73 44.67 57.14
CA ASP A 3 -42.71 44.27 56.17
C ASP A 3 -42.71 42.74 55.93
N SER A 4 -41.95 42.38 54.89
CA SER A 4 -41.63 41.06 54.31
C SER A 4 -40.80 40.11 55.21
N LEU A 5 -40.84 38.80 54.90
CA LEU A 5 -39.72 37.82 54.72
C LEU A 5 -40.33 36.40 54.85
N GLY A 6 -40.20 35.42 53.94
CA GLY A 6 -39.21 35.14 52.91
C GLY A 6 -38.49 33.80 53.23
N SER A 7 -39.10 32.65 52.88
CA SER A 7 -38.49 31.32 53.05
C SER A 7 -37.87 30.82 51.73
N GLN A 8 -36.58 30.49 51.79
CA GLN A 8 -35.72 30.06 50.68
C GLN A 8 -35.95 28.58 50.29
N GLN A 9 -35.94 28.31 48.98
CA GLN A 9 -35.74 26.98 48.39
C GLN A 9 -34.24 26.66 48.32
N VAL A 10 -33.89 25.43 48.69
CA VAL A 10 -32.53 24.86 48.59
C VAL A 10 -32.30 24.36 47.17
N VAL A 11 -31.27 24.90 46.49
CA VAL A 11 -30.73 24.38 45.23
C VAL A 11 -29.55 23.48 45.55
N SER A 12 -29.61 22.20 45.16
CA SER A 12 -28.48 21.27 45.28
C SER A 12 -27.47 21.52 44.16
N ALA A 13 -26.27 21.97 44.51
CA ALA A 13 -25.14 22.00 43.59
C ALA A 13 -24.48 20.62 43.53
N THR A 14 -24.53 19.98 42.37
CA THR A 14 -23.77 18.76 42.07
C THR A 14 -22.29 19.13 42.03
N LYS A 15 -21.49 18.63 42.98
CA LYS A 15 -20.04 18.78 42.97
C LYS A 15 -19.45 17.86 41.91
N ARG A 16 -18.76 18.43 40.91
CA ARG A 16 -17.89 17.68 39.99
C ARG A 16 -16.74 17.06 40.76
N THR A 17 -16.26 15.93 40.25
CA THR A 17 -15.15 15.19 40.85
C THR A 17 -13.81 15.73 40.36
N PRO A 18 -12.73 15.64 41.17
CA PRO A 18 -11.40 16.10 40.76
C PRO A 18 -10.83 15.43 39.49
N GLU A 19 -11.35 14.27 39.11
CA GLU A 19 -10.98 13.57 37.87
C GLU A 19 -11.63 14.19 36.63
N GLU A 20 -12.85 14.72 36.74
CA GLU A 20 -13.56 15.39 35.63
C GLU A 20 -12.90 16.74 35.29
N ASP A 21 -12.41 17.48 36.30
CA ASP A 21 -11.69 18.74 36.09
C ASP A 21 -10.28 18.49 35.50
N ALA A 22 -9.65 17.35 35.81
CA ALA A 22 -8.34 16.98 35.26
C ALA A 22 -8.40 16.54 33.79
N GLU A 23 -9.45 15.85 33.36
CA GLU A 23 -9.66 15.47 31.95
C GLU A 23 -10.02 16.67 31.07
N GLU A 24 -10.75 17.65 31.59
CA GLU A 24 -11.09 18.89 30.88
C GLU A 24 -9.84 19.79 30.70
N GLU A 25 -8.99 19.92 31.72
CA GLU A 25 -7.71 20.66 31.63
C GLU A 25 -6.69 19.99 30.69
N LEU A 26 -6.61 18.65 30.66
CA LEU A 26 -5.76 17.92 29.71
C LEU A 26 -6.26 18.06 28.26
N GLY A 27 -7.57 18.05 28.04
CA GLY A 27 -8.19 18.26 26.73
C GLY A 27 -8.02 19.68 26.18
N GLU A 28 -8.03 20.70 27.04
CA GLU A 28 -7.77 22.10 26.65
C GLU A 28 -6.28 22.38 26.43
N SER A 29 -5.39 21.76 27.22
CA SER A 29 -3.94 21.84 27.06
C SER A 29 -3.46 21.22 25.74
N GLU A 30 -3.97 20.04 25.36
CA GLU A 30 -3.65 19.42 24.07
C GLU A 30 -4.20 20.21 22.86
N LYS A 31 -5.41 20.78 22.99
CA LYS A 31 -5.98 21.67 21.96
C LYS A 31 -5.13 22.94 21.80
N ASN A 32 -4.67 23.53 22.90
CA ASN A 32 -3.82 24.72 22.89
C ASN A 32 -2.39 24.43 22.39
N MET A 33 -1.81 23.25 22.69
CA MET A 33 -0.52 22.82 22.13
C MET A 33 -0.60 22.55 20.62
N LYS A 34 -1.67 21.88 20.14
CA LYS A 34 -1.89 21.66 18.70
C LYS A 34 -2.11 22.96 17.93
N LYS A 35 -2.77 23.96 18.56
CA LYS A 35 -3.00 25.28 17.96
C LYS A 35 -1.71 26.11 17.90
N ARG A 36 -0.93 26.16 18.98
CA ARG A 36 0.36 26.87 19.05
C ARG A 36 1.47 26.24 18.20
N GLY A 37 1.42 24.93 17.94
CA GLY A 37 2.35 24.24 17.03
C GLY A 37 2.02 24.45 15.55
N ARG A 38 0.73 24.57 15.19
CA ARG A 38 0.28 24.81 13.81
C ARG A 38 0.52 26.24 13.32
N GLU A 39 0.46 27.23 14.20
CA GLU A 39 0.67 28.64 13.84
C GLU A 39 2.15 29.00 13.55
N ARG A 40 3.12 28.14 13.92
CA ARG A 40 4.56 28.41 13.74
C ARG A 40 5.13 28.08 12.35
N LEU A 41 4.31 27.54 11.44
CA LEU A 41 4.75 27.10 10.10
C LEU A 41 4.05 27.82 8.94
N ILE A 42 3.15 28.75 9.23
CA ILE A 42 2.43 29.52 8.21
C ILE A 42 3.15 30.85 8.05
N PHE A 43 3.85 31.02 6.92
CA PHE A 43 4.48 32.28 6.60
C PHE A 43 3.44 33.26 6.06
N PRO A 44 3.60 34.58 6.27
CA PRO A 44 2.69 35.58 5.71
C PRO A 44 2.52 35.51 4.18
N GLN A 45 3.50 34.90 3.49
CA GLN A 45 3.52 34.72 2.04
C GLN A 45 2.64 33.54 1.59
N ASP A 46 2.26 32.65 2.50
CA ASP A 46 1.47 31.45 2.20
C ASP A 46 -0.04 31.73 2.10
N ASN A 47 -0.48 32.98 2.26
CA ASN A 47 -1.90 33.34 2.25
C ASN A 47 -2.63 32.93 0.96
N GLU A 48 -1.93 32.98 -0.18
CA GLU A 48 -2.44 32.50 -1.47
C GLU A 48 -2.65 30.98 -1.44
N LEU A 49 -1.63 30.23 -1.00
CA LEU A 49 -1.70 28.77 -0.83
C LEU A 49 -2.81 28.35 0.14
N ILE A 50 -2.99 29.08 1.24
CA ILE A 50 -4.08 28.82 2.20
C ILE A 50 -5.45 29.03 1.53
N GLY A 51 -5.57 30.06 0.69
CA GLY A 51 -6.76 30.30 -0.13
C GLY A 51 -7.07 29.10 -1.02
N GLU A 52 -6.09 28.70 -1.84
CA GLU A 52 -6.22 27.55 -2.74
C GLU A 52 -6.56 26.24 -2.00
N LEU A 53 -5.93 25.98 -0.85
CA LEU A 53 -6.23 24.78 -0.04
C LEU A 53 -7.63 24.79 0.54
N ARG A 54 -8.19 25.98 0.86
CA ARG A 54 -9.58 26.10 1.33
C ARG A 54 -10.58 25.87 0.19
N GLU A 55 -10.29 26.39 -0.99
CA GLU A 55 -11.08 26.12 -2.20
C GLU A 55 -11.07 24.62 -2.52
N LEU A 56 -9.89 24.00 -2.52
CA LEU A 56 -9.75 22.55 -2.70
C LEU A 56 -10.55 21.77 -1.66
N ASN A 57 -10.46 22.13 -0.36
CA ASN A 57 -11.24 21.45 0.67
C ASN A 57 -12.75 21.58 0.45
N THR A 58 -13.22 22.74 -0.01
CA THR A 58 -14.65 22.97 -0.30
C THR A 58 -15.10 22.06 -1.44
N PHE A 59 -14.33 22.02 -2.53
CA PHE A 59 -14.56 21.12 -3.66
C PHE A 59 -14.58 19.64 -3.23
N LEU A 60 -13.62 19.20 -2.41
CA LEU A 60 -13.56 17.82 -1.91
C LEU A 60 -14.75 17.46 -1.01
N GLN A 61 -15.25 18.41 -0.20
CA GLN A 61 -16.43 18.19 0.63
C GLN A 61 -17.69 18.03 -0.21
N GLU A 62 -17.87 18.85 -1.25
CA GLU A 62 -18.99 18.75 -2.18
C GLU A 62 -18.95 17.44 -2.95
N ARG A 63 -17.78 17.08 -3.48
CA ARG A 63 -17.54 15.81 -4.17
C ARG A 63 -17.85 14.59 -3.29
N ASN A 64 -17.41 14.59 -2.02
CA ASN A 64 -17.72 13.51 -1.08
C ASN A 64 -19.22 13.42 -0.76
N ARG A 65 -19.95 14.53 -0.71
CA ARG A 65 -21.41 14.54 -0.54
C ARG A 65 -22.12 13.99 -1.77
N ALA A 66 -21.67 14.37 -2.97
CA ALA A 66 -22.25 13.94 -4.25
C ALA A 66 -22.17 12.41 -4.45
N ARG A 67 -21.20 11.75 -3.81
CA ARG A 67 -21.06 10.28 -3.84
C ARG A 67 -22.27 9.52 -3.24
N GLY A 68 -23.09 10.16 -2.41
CA GLY A 68 -24.27 9.56 -1.79
C GLY A 68 -24.00 8.72 -0.54
N SER A 69 -25.06 8.13 0.02
CA SER A 69 -24.96 7.34 1.27
C SER A 69 -24.26 6.00 1.05
N ARG A 70 -23.77 5.40 2.14
CA ARG A 70 -23.17 4.07 2.12
C ARG A 70 -24.14 3.01 1.59
N GLU A 71 -25.40 3.05 2.04
CA GLU A 71 -26.45 2.11 1.64
C GLU A 71 -26.73 2.21 0.14
N GLY A 72 -26.84 3.44 -0.39
CA GLY A 72 -27.05 3.68 -1.81
C GLY A 72 -25.90 3.13 -2.65
N ARG A 73 -24.65 3.38 -2.24
CA ARG A 73 -23.48 2.81 -2.90
C ARG A 73 -23.44 1.29 -2.84
N ARG A 74 -23.74 0.68 -1.69
CA ARG A 74 -23.79 -0.78 -1.54
C ARG A 74 -24.87 -1.39 -2.44
N LEU A 75 -26.02 -0.73 -2.57
CA LEU A 75 -27.09 -1.16 -3.48
C LEU A 75 -26.63 -1.15 -4.95
N LEU A 76 -25.92 -0.09 -5.38
CA LEU A 76 -25.37 -0.01 -6.73
C LEU A 76 -24.31 -1.10 -6.97
N ALA A 77 -23.34 -1.23 -6.07
CA ALA A 77 -22.30 -2.26 -6.15
C ALA A 77 -22.89 -3.67 -6.18
N GLY A 78 -23.93 -3.94 -5.37
CA GLY A 78 -24.61 -5.23 -5.32
C GLY A 78 -25.39 -5.61 -6.58
N ARG A 79 -25.62 -4.68 -7.51
CA ARG A 79 -26.21 -4.99 -8.83
C ARG A 79 -25.22 -5.61 -9.81
N LYS A 80 -23.91 -5.42 -9.57
CA LYS A 80 -22.83 -5.83 -10.48
C LYS A 80 -21.84 -6.80 -9.83
N GLY A 81 -22.01 -7.08 -8.54
CA GLY A 81 -21.07 -7.85 -7.74
C GLY A 81 -21.69 -8.45 -6.50
N LYS A 82 -20.90 -9.26 -5.80
CA LYS A 82 -21.29 -9.97 -4.57
C LYS A 82 -20.46 -9.51 -3.39
N PHE A 83 -21.14 -9.28 -2.28
CA PHE A 83 -20.51 -9.15 -0.98
C PHE A 83 -20.48 -10.51 -0.31
N PHE A 84 -19.38 -10.85 0.36
CA PHE A 84 -19.31 -12.07 1.15
C PHE A 84 -18.53 -11.84 2.44
N PRO A 85 -18.99 -12.43 3.55
CA PRO A 85 -18.33 -12.29 4.84
C PRO A 85 -17.09 -13.20 4.90
N LEU A 86 -16.07 -12.69 5.57
CA LEU A 86 -14.89 -13.41 5.99
C LEU A 86 -14.99 -13.67 7.49
N ARG A 87 -14.34 -14.74 7.93
CA ARG A 87 -14.23 -15.08 9.35
C ARG A 87 -12.78 -15.23 9.72
N ARG A 88 -12.44 -14.89 10.96
CA ARG A 88 -11.13 -15.23 11.50
C ARG A 88 -11.08 -16.74 11.72
N LEU A 89 -10.01 -17.35 11.21
CA LEU A 89 -9.76 -18.77 11.32
C LEU A 89 -9.20 -19.11 12.70
N GLN A 90 -9.61 -20.25 13.22
CA GLN A 90 -9.02 -20.86 14.40
C GLN A 90 -7.69 -21.53 14.04
N LYS A 91 -6.85 -21.77 15.05
CA LYS A 91 -5.53 -22.41 14.86
C LYS A 91 -5.61 -23.73 14.10
N SER A 92 -6.61 -24.58 14.40
CA SER A 92 -6.78 -25.88 13.73
C SER A 92 -7.09 -25.72 12.23
N GLU A 93 -7.89 -24.72 11.87
CA GLU A 93 -8.26 -24.44 10.48
C GLU A 93 -7.06 -23.91 9.70
N ILE A 94 -6.24 -23.06 10.33
CA ILE A 94 -4.96 -22.63 9.74
C ILE A 94 -4.03 -23.82 9.52
N GLN A 95 -3.94 -24.74 10.48
CA GLN A 95 -3.13 -25.94 10.35
C GLN A 95 -3.62 -26.85 9.21
N GLU A 96 -4.94 -27.02 9.08
CA GLU A 96 -5.57 -27.78 8.00
C GLU A 96 -5.34 -27.13 6.63
N PHE A 97 -5.47 -25.81 6.53
CA PHE A 97 -5.27 -25.08 5.28
C PHE A 97 -3.84 -25.16 4.75
N PHE A 98 -2.85 -25.07 5.65
CA PHE A 98 -1.43 -25.06 5.29
C PHE A 98 -0.79 -26.45 5.21
N GLN A 99 -1.28 -27.46 5.93
CA GLN A 99 -0.74 -28.83 5.93
C GLN A 99 0.82 -28.86 6.06
N ASP A 100 1.35 -28.10 7.01
CA ASP A 100 2.80 -27.88 7.24
C ASP A 100 3.59 -27.16 6.12
N ALA A 101 2.98 -26.90 4.96
CA ALA A 101 3.58 -26.05 3.95
C ALA A 101 3.57 -24.58 4.43
N PRO A 102 4.63 -23.79 4.15
CA PRO A 102 4.71 -22.44 4.68
C PRO A 102 3.91 -21.43 3.86
N LEU A 103 3.69 -20.26 4.47
CA LEU A 103 3.40 -19.02 3.78
C LEU A 103 4.72 -18.41 3.27
N VAL A 104 4.71 -17.82 2.08
CA VAL A 104 5.82 -17.00 1.59
C VAL A 104 5.31 -15.60 1.26
N GLY A 105 6.08 -14.57 1.62
CA GLY A 105 5.86 -13.19 1.18
C GLY A 105 6.99 -12.78 0.25
N VAL A 106 6.68 -12.06 -0.82
CA VAL A 106 7.63 -11.54 -1.79
C VAL A 106 7.45 -10.05 -1.93
N ASP A 107 8.55 -9.32 -1.81
CA ASP A 107 8.60 -7.89 -2.05
C ASP A 107 9.98 -7.47 -2.59
N GLY A 108 10.03 -6.29 -3.20
CA GLY A 108 11.19 -5.68 -3.79
C GLY A 108 11.36 -4.23 -3.35
N SER A 109 12.60 -3.82 -3.13
CA SER A 109 12.94 -2.44 -2.85
C SER A 109 14.01 -1.93 -3.79
N LEU A 110 13.88 -0.67 -4.18
CA LEU A 110 14.90 0.06 -4.89
C LEU A 110 15.16 1.40 -4.21
N ASN A 111 16.38 1.90 -4.33
CA ASN A 111 16.70 3.26 -3.93
C ASN A 111 17.78 3.84 -4.86
N THR A 112 17.70 5.13 -5.16
CA THR A 112 18.56 5.82 -6.12
C THR A 112 19.34 6.93 -5.45
N PHE A 113 20.64 6.98 -5.76
CA PHE A 113 21.56 8.02 -5.33
C PHE A 113 22.12 8.71 -6.56
N GLY A 114 22.16 10.03 -6.53
CA GLY A 114 22.84 10.81 -7.55
C GLY A 114 22.09 12.07 -7.97
N ALA A 115 22.61 12.67 -9.03
CA ALA A 115 22.00 13.80 -9.73
C ALA A 115 21.00 13.31 -10.79
N SER A 116 20.66 14.17 -11.75
CA SER A 116 19.86 13.79 -12.92
C SER A 116 20.64 12.83 -13.82
N PHE A 117 19.94 12.20 -14.76
CA PHE A 117 20.57 11.40 -15.81
C PHE A 117 21.78 12.12 -16.45
N PRO A 118 22.89 11.41 -16.74
CA PRO A 118 23.13 9.98 -16.48
C PRO A 118 23.70 9.68 -15.08
N CYS A 119 23.93 10.72 -14.28
CA CYS A 119 24.72 10.76 -13.05
C CYS A 119 24.00 10.17 -11.82
N GLN A 120 23.54 8.93 -11.93
CA GLN A 120 22.82 8.24 -10.86
C GLN A 120 23.15 6.74 -10.78
N VAL A 121 23.01 6.18 -9.56
CA VAL A 121 23.11 4.76 -9.26
C VAL A 121 21.85 4.34 -8.53
N THR A 122 21.21 3.27 -8.98
CA THR A 122 20.07 2.63 -8.32
C THR A 122 20.50 1.26 -7.80
N LEU A 123 20.29 1.02 -6.51
CA LEU A 123 20.39 -0.31 -5.92
C LEU A 123 19.00 -0.94 -5.89
N PHE A 124 18.93 -2.22 -6.18
CA PHE A 124 17.74 -3.04 -6.07
C PHE A 124 18.02 -4.23 -5.18
N ARG A 125 17.00 -4.65 -4.43
CA ARG A 125 16.95 -5.98 -3.83
C ARG A 125 15.53 -6.50 -3.78
N ALA A 126 15.38 -7.81 -3.84
CA ALA A 126 14.12 -8.50 -3.62
C ALA A 126 14.33 -9.61 -2.59
N LEU A 127 13.27 -9.89 -1.84
CA LEU A 127 13.22 -10.89 -0.79
C LEU A 127 11.99 -11.78 -1.00
N ALA A 128 12.20 -13.09 -1.00
CA ALA A 128 11.15 -14.04 -0.68
C ALA A 128 11.41 -14.61 0.73
N LYS A 129 10.49 -14.35 1.66
CA LYS A 129 10.60 -14.80 3.05
C LYS A 129 9.50 -15.82 3.37
N SER A 130 9.91 -16.95 3.91
CA SER A 130 9.06 -18.05 4.35
C SER A 130 8.70 -17.91 5.82
N SER A 131 7.48 -18.33 6.19
CA SER A 131 7.03 -18.40 7.58
C SER A 131 7.60 -19.58 8.36
N ARG A 132 8.52 -20.37 7.77
CA ARG A 132 9.25 -21.43 8.48
C ARG A 132 10.14 -20.83 9.57
N LYS A 133 10.25 -21.55 10.70
CA LYS A 133 10.89 -21.05 11.92
C LYS A 133 12.42 -21.20 11.95
N GLU A 134 13.03 -21.86 10.97
CA GLU A 134 14.47 -22.15 11.02
C GLU A 134 15.30 -20.93 10.59
N PRO A 135 16.17 -20.38 11.48
CA PRO A 135 17.00 -19.22 11.19
C PRO A 135 17.94 -19.46 10.02
N GLY A 136 18.00 -18.52 9.07
CA GLY A 136 18.91 -18.59 7.90
C GLY A 136 18.41 -19.48 6.76
N GLU A 137 17.36 -20.28 6.97
CA GLU A 137 16.83 -21.16 5.93
C GLU A 137 15.59 -20.58 5.24
N GLY A 138 14.85 -19.69 5.89
CA GLY A 138 13.58 -19.15 5.40
C GLY A 138 13.65 -18.00 4.39
N GLU A 139 14.84 -17.60 3.93
CA GLU A 139 14.99 -16.40 3.07
C GLU A 139 15.66 -16.71 1.73
N ILE A 140 15.25 -15.97 0.71
CA ILE A 140 15.87 -15.94 -0.60
C ILE A 140 16.02 -14.50 -1.04
N TRP A 141 17.27 -14.09 -1.18
CA TRP A 141 17.64 -12.74 -1.62
C TRP A 141 18.10 -12.73 -3.08
N ALA A 142 17.83 -11.62 -3.76
CA ALA A 142 18.48 -11.22 -5.00
C ALA A 142 18.71 -9.71 -4.97
N ALA A 143 19.80 -9.25 -5.57
CA ALA A 143 20.14 -7.83 -5.64
C ALA A 143 20.81 -7.50 -6.96
N GLU A 144 20.71 -6.24 -7.37
CA GLU A 144 21.28 -5.72 -8.60
C GLU A 144 21.62 -4.24 -8.46
N VAL A 145 22.58 -3.78 -9.26
CA VAL A 145 22.98 -2.37 -9.33
C VAL A 145 22.76 -1.89 -10.76
N PHE A 146 22.08 -0.77 -10.91
CA PHE A 146 21.90 -0.08 -12.18
C PHE A 146 22.55 1.29 -12.12
N SER A 147 23.18 1.72 -13.21
CA SER A 147 23.65 3.08 -13.38
C SER A 147 23.82 3.38 -14.86
N PRO A 148 23.19 4.44 -15.39
CA PRO A 148 23.37 4.85 -16.78
C PRO A 148 24.80 5.28 -17.13
N LEU A 149 25.69 5.41 -16.15
CA LEU A 149 27.12 5.63 -16.37
C LEU A 149 27.83 4.38 -16.94
N LEU A 150 27.21 3.20 -16.81
CA LEU A 150 27.73 1.97 -17.39
C LEU A 150 27.19 1.78 -18.82
N PRO A 151 28.05 1.43 -19.81
CA PRO A 151 27.64 1.36 -21.22
C PRO A 151 26.45 0.44 -21.49
N ASP A 152 26.37 -0.72 -20.83
CA ASP A 152 25.27 -1.66 -21.07
C ASP A 152 23.95 -1.18 -20.45
N HIS A 153 24.00 -0.52 -19.30
CA HIS A 153 22.82 0.11 -18.69
C HIS A 153 22.33 1.31 -19.48
N GLN A 154 23.24 2.08 -20.07
CA GLN A 154 22.88 3.16 -20.97
C GLN A 154 22.11 2.64 -22.19
N LYS A 155 22.57 1.54 -22.81
CA LYS A 155 21.86 0.90 -23.93
C LYS A 155 20.44 0.48 -23.55
N MET A 156 20.23 -0.06 -22.34
CA MET A 156 18.88 -0.42 -21.87
C MET A 156 17.94 0.79 -21.86
N VAL A 157 18.44 1.97 -21.43
CA VAL A 157 17.65 3.21 -21.45
C VAL A 157 17.40 3.66 -22.89
N GLU A 158 18.42 3.64 -23.75
CA GLU A 158 18.30 4.02 -25.16
C GLU A 158 17.30 3.13 -25.91
N GLU A 159 17.20 1.84 -25.59
CA GLU A 159 16.21 0.92 -26.15
C GLU A 159 14.78 1.31 -25.77
N GLU A 160 14.53 1.70 -24.52
CA GLU A 160 13.23 2.22 -24.11
C GLU A 160 12.92 3.57 -24.76
N GLN A 161 13.92 4.44 -24.94
CA GLN A 161 13.74 5.72 -25.65
C GLN A 161 13.39 5.54 -27.13
N LYS A 162 13.88 4.49 -27.80
CA LYS A 162 13.48 4.16 -29.17
C LYS A 162 11.99 3.86 -29.30
N MET A 163 11.30 3.58 -28.19
CA MET A 163 9.84 3.43 -28.14
C MET A 163 9.09 4.78 -28.01
N GLY A 164 9.80 5.91 -28.09
CA GLY A 164 9.23 7.26 -28.03
C GLY A 164 9.10 7.84 -26.62
N LEU A 165 9.69 7.20 -25.62
CA LEU A 165 9.64 7.64 -24.21
C LEU A 165 10.63 8.77 -23.93
N GLY A 166 10.23 9.70 -23.06
CA GLY A 166 11.17 10.66 -22.47
C GLY A 166 12.24 9.95 -21.62
N ILE A 167 13.37 10.63 -21.36
CA ILE A 167 14.49 10.01 -20.63
C ILE A 167 14.10 9.49 -19.24
N GLU A 168 13.29 10.27 -18.50
CA GLU A 168 12.83 9.90 -17.16
C GLU A 168 11.85 8.72 -17.20
N GLU A 169 10.99 8.65 -18.21
CA GLU A 169 10.04 7.55 -18.42
C GLU A 169 10.77 6.26 -18.82
N ALA A 170 11.75 6.38 -19.73
CA ALA A 170 12.62 5.28 -20.12
C ALA A 170 13.38 4.72 -18.90
N LEU A 171 13.98 5.59 -18.09
CA LEU A 171 14.63 5.20 -16.83
C LEU A 171 13.67 4.52 -15.86
N ALA A 172 12.47 5.09 -15.64
CA ALA A 172 11.46 4.47 -14.78
C ALA A 172 11.11 3.06 -15.26
N ARG A 173 10.90 2.88 -16.58
CA ARG A 173 10.57 1.60 -17.19
C ARG A 173 11.68 0.57 -17.06
N VAL A 174 12.95 0.95 -17.27
CA VAL A 174 14.10 0.07 -17.00
C VAL A 174 14.12 -0.37 -15.54
N ARG A 175 13.96 0.57 -14.60
CA ARG A 175 13.96 0.26 -13.17
C ARG A 175 12.79 -0.67 -12.78
N TRP A 176 11.61 -0.47 -13.33
CA TRP A 176 10.46 -1.37 -13.09
C TRP A 176 10.70 -2.77 -13.63
N LYS A 177 11.29 -2.91 -14.82
CA LYS A 177 11.69 -4.21 -15.40
C LYS A 177 12.69 -4.94 -14.51
N LEU A 178 13.72 -4.24 -14.04
CA LEU A 178 14.73 -4.82 -13.15
C LEU A 178 14.12 -5.29 -11.82
N LEU A 179 13.33 -4.43 -11.17
CA LEU A 179 12.72 -4.79 -9.89
C LEU A 179 11.74 -5.97 -10.03
N ALA A 180 10.84 -5.93 -11.00
CA ALA A 180 9.89 -7.02 -11.25
C ALA A 180 10.61 -8.34 -11.58
N SER A 181 11.70 -8.28 -12.34
CA SER A 181 12.51 -9.46 -12.65
C SER A 181 13.16 -10.06 -11.40
N LEU A 182 13.64 -9.22 -10.47
CA LEU A 182 14.20 -9.68 -9.19
C LEU A 182 13.12 -10.32 -8.29
N GLU A 183 11.94 -9.72 -8.21
CA GLU A 183 10.79 -10.23 -7.45
C GLU A 183 10.37 -11.61 -7.98
N VAL A 184 10.17 -11.74 -9.29
CA VAL A 184 9.82 -13.02 -9.92
C VAL A 184 10.93 -14.06 -9.70
N LYS A 185 12.20 -13.65 -9.79
CA LYS A 185 13.36 -14.53 -9.55
C LYS A 185 13.37 -15.10 -8.13
N VAL A 186 13.16 -14.27 -7.10
CA VAL A 186 13.12 -14.77 -5.72
C VAL A 186 11.86 -15.60 -5.45
N GLY A 187 10.71 -15.23 -6.01
CA GLY A 187 9.48 -16.01 -5.90
C GLY A 187 9.56 -17.39 -6.55
N ARG A 188 10.18 -17.49 -7.73
CA ARG A 188 10.41 -18.78 -8.41
C ARG A 188 11.32 -19.70 -7.59
N ARG A 189 12.41 -19.15 -7.04
CA ARG A 189 13.30 -19.90 -6.14
C ARG A 189 12.58 -20.30 -4.85
N ALA A 190 11.60 -19.52 -4.39
CA ALA A 190 10.82 -19.84 -3.21
C ALA A 190 9.84 -20.99 -3.45
N LEU A 191 9.22 -21.08 -4.63
CA LEU A 191 8.44 -22.26 -5.03
C LEU A 191 9.30 -23.53 -4.95
N GLU A 192 10.48 -23.49 -5.55
CA GLU A 192 11.43 -24.61 -5.57
C GLU A 192 11.88 -25.05 -4.18
N LYS A 193 12.32 -24.08 -3.37
CA LYS A 193 12.97 -24.33 -2.08
C LYS A 193 11.96 -24.64 -0.97
N PHE A 194 10.86 -23.89 -0.90
CA PHE A 194 9.97 -23.92 0.25
C PHE A 194 8.71 -24.73 0.03
N ARG A 195 8.32 -24.95 -1.24
CA ARG A 195 7.05 -25.58 -1.63
C ARG A 195 5.88 -25.03 -0.79
N PRO A 196 5.65 -23.71 -0.85
CA PRO A 196 4.69 -23.05 0.03
C PRO A 196 3.26 -23.45 -0.33
N ARG A 197 2.34 -23.36 0.63
CA ARG A 197 0.90 -23.44 0.33
C ARG A 197 0.45 -22.22 -0.46
N MET A 198 1.01 -21.06 -0.12
CA MET A 198 0.62 -19.77 -0.63
C MET A 198 1.80 -18.81 -0.71
N ILE A 199 1.85 -18.03 -1.79
CA ILE A 199 2.76 -16.89 -1.97
C ILE A 199 1.95 -15.60 -2.05
N LEU A 200 2.31 -14.65 -1.18
CA LEU A 200 1.81 -13.29 -1.20
C LEU A 200 2.82 -12.38 -1.89
N TRP A 201 2.35 -11.56 -2.82
CA TRP A 201 3.14 -10.57 -3.53
C TRP A 201 2.72 -9.19 -3.05
N ASP A 202 3.68 -8.31 -2.74
CA ASP A 202 3.38 -6.91 -2.51
C ASP A 202 3.12 -6.18 -3.85
N GLY A 203 1.85 -5.84 -4.06
CA GLY A 203 1.32 -5.21 -5.26
C GLY A 203 0.60 -6.13 -6.23
N ALA A 204 0.11 -5.51 -7.30
CA ALA A 204 -0.73 -6.15 -8.31
C ALA A 204 0.08 -7.03 -9.29
N PHE A 205 -0.53 -8.12 -9.76
CA PHE A 205 0.07 -8.99 -10.79
C PHE A 205 0.33 -8.24 -12.11
N ALA A 206 -0.46 -7.20 -12.39
CA ALA A 206 -0.30 -6.35 -13.58
C ALA A 206 1.13 -5.80 -13.73
N ARG A 207 1.80 -5.46 -12.62
CA ARG A 207 3.18 -4.96 -12.64
C ARG A 207 4.14 -6.03 -13.15
N LEU A 208 4.02 -7.24 -12.60
CA LEU A 208 4.87 -8.38 -12.95
C LEU A 208 4.61 -8.83 -14.40
N GLU A 209 3.35 -8.89 -14.82
CA GLU A 209 2.94 -9.19 -16.20
C GLU A 209 3.52 -8.17 -17.20
N THR A 210 3.49 -6.88 -16.86
CA THR A 210 3.94 -5.82 -17.77
C THR A 210 5.46 -5.77 -17.87
N HIS A 211 6.15 -5.96 -16.75
CA HIS A 211 7.59 -5.67 -16.64
C HIS A 211 8.48 -6.91 -16.65
N ALA A 212 7.92 -8.10 -16.44
CA ALA A 212 8.62 -9.39 -16.53
C ALA A 212 7.71 -10.49 -17.14
N PRO A 213 7.12 -10.29 -18.33
CA PRO A 213 6.04 -11.13 -18.87
C PRO A 213 6.40 -12.62 -18.98
N GLU A 214 7.54 -12.95 -19.58
CA GLU A 214 7.94 -14.34 -19.78
C GLU A 214 8.24 -15.04 -18.44
N ALA A 215 8.98 -14.37 -17.56
CA ALA A 215 9.31 -14.90 -16.25
C ALA A 215 8.05 -15.05 -15.36
N TRP A 216 7.10 -14.12 -15.46
CA TRP A 216 5.80 -14.19 -14.80
C TRP A 216 4.98 -15.38 -15.31
N LYS A 217 4.94 -15.58 -16.62
CA LYS A 217 4.21 -16.69 -17.24
C LYS A 217 4.73 -18.04 -16.74
N GLU A 218 6.05 -18.24 -16.75
CA GLU A 218 6.68 -19.46 -16.21
C GLU A 218 6.35 -19.69 -14.74
N LEU A 219 6.43 -18.62 -13.93
CA LEU A 219 6.09 -18.66 -12.50
C LEU A 219 4.63 -19.05 -12.27
N ARG A 220 3.70 -18.45 -13.02
CA ARG A 220 2.26 -18.74 -12.98
C ARG A 220 1.98 -20.20 -13.32
N GLU A 221 2.48 -20.67 -14.46
CA GLU A 221 2.30 -22.06 -14.92
C GLU A 221 2.81 -23.06 -13.87
N ARG A 222 3.97 -22.76 -13.29
CA ARG A 222 4.54 -23.60 -12.24
C ARG A 222 3.72 -23.62 -10.96
N ALA A 223 3.33 -22.46 -10.44
CA ALA A 223 2.52 -22.36 -9.23
C ALA A 223 1.19 -23.12 -9.37
N LEU A 224 0.54 -23.00 -10.54
CA LEU A 224 -0.67 -23.77 -10.86
C LEU A 224 -0.40 -25.27 -10.87
N SER A 225 0.69 -25.71 -11.52
CA SER A 225 1.05 -27.14 -11.60
C SER A 225 1.39 -27.76 -10.23
N GLU A 226 1.93 -26.96 -9.31
CA GLU A 226 2.33 -27.39 -7.96
C GLU A 226 1.21 -27.16 -6.92
N GLY A 227 0.06 -26.62 -7.34
CA GLY A 227 -1.08 -26.33 -6.44
C GLY A 227 -0.78 -25.24 -5.41
N VAL A 228 0.15 -24.32 -5.72
CA VAL A 228 0.54 -23.20 -4.87
C VAL A 228 -0.34 -22.00 -5.15
N LEU A 229 -1.05 -21.51 -4.13
CA LEU A 229 -1.91 -20.33 -4.23
C LEU A 229 -1.06 -19.06 -4.41
N MET A 230 -1.40 -18.22 -5.38
CA MET A 230 -0.74 -16.92 -5.58
C MET A 230 -1.73 -15.80 -5.36
N LEU A 231 -1.38 -14.84 -4.49
CA LEU A 231 -2.18 -13.64 -4.26
C LEU A 231 -1.31 -12.38 -4.35
N GLY A 232 -1.75 -11.40 -5.14
CA GLY A 232 -1.14 -10.07 -5.21
C GLY A 232 -1.90 -9.10 -4.33
N ILE A 233 -1.25 -8.47 -3.35
CA ILE A 233 -1.91 -7.64 -2.35
C ILE A 233 -1.58 -6.18 -2.63
N THR A 234 -2.56 -5.39 -3.04
CA THR A 234 -2.40 -3.96 -3.33
C THR A 234 -3.09 -3.13 -2.26
N GLU A 235 -2.32 -2.42 -1.44
CA GLU A 235 -2.86 -1.50 -0.44
C GLU A 235 -3.58 -0.32 -1.09
N GLU A 236 -2.91 0.36 -2.03
CA GLU A 236 -3.38 1.62 -2.59
C GLU A 236 -3.96 1.40 -3.99
N ILE A 237 -5.29 1.51 -4.10
CA ILE A 237 -6.02 1.27 -5.35
C ILE A 237 -6.08 2.57 -6.15
N ALA A 238 -5.13 2.75 -7.08
CA ALA A 238 -5.03 3.94 -7.93
C ALA A 238 -5.87 3.88 -9.22
N THR A 239 -6.57 2.79 -9.49
CA THR A 239 -7.38 2.60 -10.70
C THR A 239 -8.68 3.41 -10.64
N SER A 240 -9.33 3.62 -11.79
CA SER A 240 -10.64 4.28 -11.91
C SER A 240 -11.68 3.43 -12.66
N VAL A 241 -11.49 2.10 -12.66
CA VAL A 241 -12.25 1.16 -13.49
C VAL A 241 -13.69 0.99 -12.97
N LEU A 242 -13.87 0.98 -11.65
CA LEU A 242 -15.19 0.81 -11.01
C LEU A 242 -16.13 1.98 -11.31
N SER A 243 -15.60 3.19 -11.52
CA SER A 243 -16.42 4.36 -11.85
C SER A 243 -17.28 4.14 -13.10
N ARG A 244 -16.73 3.41 -14.09
CA ARG A 244 -17.41 3.04 -15.33
C ARG A 244 -18.31 1.82 -15.15
N GLN A 245 -17.85 0.81 -14.42
CA GLN A 245 -18.56 -0.46 -14.27
C GLN A 245 -19.79 -0.37 -13.34
N LEU A 246 -19.76 0.52 -12.34
CA LEU A 246 -20.85 0.70 -11.39
C LEU A 246 -21.85 1.78 -11.82
N GLU A 247 -21.74 2.29 -13.05
CA GLU A 247 -22.67 3.28 -13.64
C GLU A 247 -22.88 4.51 -12.73
N ILE A 248 -21.80 4.98 -12.09
CA ILE A 248 -21.85 6.13 -11.20
C ILE A 248 -22.16 7.38 -12.04
N PRO A 249 -23.08 8.28 -11.60
CA PRO A 249 -23.50 9.45 -12.38
C PRO A 249 -22.35 10.26 -12.96
N ALA A 250 -22.51 10.74 -14.20
CA ALA A 250 -21.46 11.39 -14.99
C ALA A 250 -20.89 12.68 -14.38
N GLU A 251 -21.65 13.40 -13.56
CA GLU A 251 -21.13 14.54 -12.79
C GLU A 251 -20.04 14.14 -11.78
N ALA A 252 -19.98 12.84 -11.45
CA ALA A 252 -18.95 12.19 -10.64
C ALA A 252 -18.13 11.15 -11.44
N SER A 253 -18.31 11.01 -12.75
CA SER A 253 -17.66 9.95 -13.55
C SER A 253 -16.72 10.56 -14.59
N GLY A 254 -15.46 10.17 -14.51
CA GLY A 254 -14.35 10.71 -15.32
C GLY A 254 -13.04 10.88 -14.54
N LEU A 255 -13.13 11.16 -13.24
CA LEU A 255 -11.96 11.40 -12.36
C LEU A 255 -12.02 10.66 -11.02
N THR A 256 -13.01 9.79 -10.81
CA THR A 256 -13.22 9.11 -9.52
C THR A 256 -12.39 7.84 -9.44
N ALA A 257 -11.42 7.84 -8.52
CA ALA A 257 -10.62 6.67 -8.22
C ALA A 257 -11.47 5.59 -7.55
N ASP A 258 -11.15 4.33 -7.80
CA ASP A 258 -11.82 3.17 -7.22
C ASP A 258 -11.74 3.21 -5.68
N ARG A 259 -10.61 3.68 -5.14
CA ARG A 259 -10.44 3.96 -3.70
C ARG A 259 -11.53 4.88 -3.14
N GLU A 260 -11.91 5.93 -3.88
CA GLU A 260 -12.96 6.86 -3.47
C GLU A 260 -14.33 6.17 -3.45
N ILE A 261 -14.60 5.30 -4.42
CA ILE A 261 -15.85 4.55 -4.52
C ILE A 261 -15.97 3.53 -3.39
N LEU A 262 -14.87 2.85 -3.08
CA LEU A 262 -14.82 1.75 -2.12
C LEU A 262 -14.66 2.20 -0.66
N PHE A 263 -14.25 3.45 -0.42
CA PHE A 263 -14.05 3.98 0.92
C PHE A 263 -15.30 3.83 1.80
N ASP A 264 -15.16 3.11 2.91
CA ASP A 264 -16.24 2.78 3.85
C ASP A 264 -17.44 2.04 3.20
N LEU A 265 -17.22 1.39 2.05
CA LEU A 265 -18.25 0.57 1.40
C LEU A 265 -18.46 -0.74 2.16
N LEU A 266 -17.36 -1.42 2.50
CA LEU A 266 -17.35 -2.77 3.09
C LEU A 266 -17.39 -2.72 4.61
N ASP A 267 -18.03 -3.70 5.23
CA ASP A 267 -17.87 -3.95 6.67
C ASP A 267 -16.50 -4.57 6.97
N PRO A 268 -15.93 -4.39 8.17
CA PRO A 268 -14.71 -5.10 8.55
C PRO A 268 -14.90 -6.62 8.48
N GLY A 269 -14.01 -7.32 7.78
CA GLY A 269 -14.15 -8.74 7.48
C GLY A 269 -15.12 -9.01 6.33
N GLU A 270 -15.40 -8.06 5.46
CA GLU A 270 -16.20 -8.29 4.23
C GLU A 270 -15.32 -8.13 3.00
N ALA A 271 -15.65 -8.90 1.96
CA ALA A 271 -15.07 -8.82 0.64
C ALA A 271 -16.15 -8.50 -0.41
N PHE A 272 -15.74 -7.83 -1.48
CA PHE A 272 -16.57 -7.51 -2.62
C PHE A 272 -15.91 -7.98 -3.91
N TYR A 273 -16.63 -8.83 -4.64
CA TYR A 273 -16.25 -9.38 -5.91
C TYR A 273 -17.17 -8.85 -7.01
N LEU A 274 -16.59 -8.33 -8.10
CA LEU A 274 -17.35 -7.87 -9.25
C LEU A 274 -17.55 -9.04 -10.23
N GLU A 275 -18.78 -9.28 -10.69
CA GLU A 275 -19.06 -10.43 -11.57
C GLU A 275 -18.55 -10.22 -13.00
N GLU A 276 -18.73 -9.01 -13.53
CA GLU A 276 -18.27 -8.61 -14.87
C GLU A 276 -16.83 -8.09 -14.81
N GLN A 277 -15.87 -8.99 -14.58
CA GLN A 277 -14.45 -8.70 -14.75
C GLN A 277 -13.95 -9.22 -16.10
N GLU A 278 -13.15 -8.42 -16.79
CA GLU A 278 -12.28 -8.92 -17.85
C GLU A 278 -11.26 -9.87 -17.20
N LYS A 279 -11.57 -11.18 -17.20
CA LYS A 279 -10.70 -12.23 -16.66
C LYS A 279 -9.56 -12.55 -17.64
N GLU A 280 -8.83 -11.55 -18.13
CA GLU A 280 -7.61 -11.77 -18.89
C GLU A 280 -6.48 -12.19 -17.93
N GLY A 281 -6.47 -13.47 -17.53
CA GLY A 281 -5.39 -14.11 -16.79
C GLY A 281 -5.35 -13.88 -15.27
N LYS A 282 -6.11 -12.92 -14.73
CA LYS A 282 -6.25 -12.67 -13.28
C LYS A 282 -7.67 -12.23 -12.91
N GLY A 283 -8.09 -12.52 -11.68
CA GLY A 283 -9.25 -11.93 -11.03
C GLY A 283 -8.84 -10.95 -9.93
N ARG A 284 -9.75 -10.07 -9.52
CA ARG A 284 -9.54 -9.11 -8.43
C ARG A 284 -10.70 -9.09 -7.46
N VAL A 285 -10.41 -9.06 -6.17
CA VAL A 285 -11.40 -8.88 -5.10
C VAL A 285 -10.99 -7.72 -4.20
N TYR A 286 -11.97 -6.96 -3.71
CA TYR A 286 -11.74 -5.86 -2.78
C TYR A 286 -12.11 -6.29 -1.37
N VAL A 287 -11.26 -6.02 -0.38
CA VAL A 287 -11.43 -6.58 0.96
C VAL A 287 -11.11 -5.56 2.03
N ARG A 288 -11.89 -5.55 3.12
CA ARG A 288 -11.62 -4.73 4.30
C ARG A 288 -11.19 -5.61 5.47
N PHE A 289 -9.89 -5.80 5.66
CA PHE A 289 -9.35 -6.66 6.73
C PHE A 289 -9.27 -6.00 8.12
N SER A 290 -9.48 -4.69 8.24
CA SER A 290 -9.35 -3.96 9.50
C SER A 290 -10.50 -2.96 9.70
N TRP A 291 -10.49 -2.27 10.85
CA TRP A 291 -11.42 -1.18 11.13
C TRP A 291 -11.19 0.06 10.25
N HIS A 292 -10.04 0.16 9.58
CA HIS A 292 -9.77 1.27 8.67
C HIS A 292 -10.79 1.27 7.51
N PRO A 293 -11.36 2.43 7.12
CA PRO A 293 -12.39 2.51 6.09
C PRO A 293 -11.91 2.25 4.67
N GLN A 294 -10.59 2.33 4.42
CA GLN A 294 -10.03 1.93 3.14
C GLN A 294 -10.07 0.41 2.98
N VAL A 295 -10.27 -0.02 1.74
CA VAL A 295 -10.17 -1.42 1.33
C VAL A 295 -8.82 -1.63 0.64
N ILE A 296 -8.38 -2.88 0.61
CA ILE A 296 -7.27 -3.32 -0.23
C ILE A 296 -7.79 -4.12 -1.42
N ALA A 297 -7.00 -4.25 -2.48
CA ALA A 297 -7.29 -5.16 -3.58
C ALA A 297 -6.41 -6.41 -3.48
N VAL A 298 -7.01 -7.57 -3.78
CA VAL A 298 -6.34 -8.86 -3.87
C VAL A 298 -6.50 -9.40 -5.28
N ASP A 299 -5.40 -9.48 -6.01
CA ASP A 299 -5.32 -10.17 -7.29
C ASP A 299 -5.15 -11.67 -7.04
N TYR A 300 -5.80 -12.49 -7.85
CA TYR A 300 -5.72 -13.95 -7.77
C TYR A 300 -5.76 -14.57 -9.17
N LEU A 301 -5.31 -15.82 -9.31
CA LEU A 301 -5.44 -16.56 -10.56
C LEU A 301 -6.85 -17.15 -10.65
N PRO A 302 -7.59 -17.02 -11.77
CA PRO A 302 -8.98 -17.51 -11.88
C PRO A 302 -9.10 -19.01 -11.61
N GLU A 303 -8.06 -19.78 -11.94
CA GLU A 303 -7.97 -21.22 -11.65
C GLU A 303 -7.97 -21.55 -10.14
N GLN A 304 -7.77 -20.55 -9.29
CA GLN A 304 -7.67 -20.67 -7.83
C GLN A 304 -8.88 -20.03 -7.12
N GLU A 305 -9.92 -19.64 -7.86
CA GLU A 305 -11.10 -18.94 -7.33
C GLU A 305 -11.83 -19.73 -6.24
N GLU A 306 -11.88 -21.06 -6.35
CA GLU A 306 -12.58 -21.93 -5.37
C GLU A 306 -11.96 -21.88 -3.96
N VAL A 307 -10.63 -21.75 -3.87
CA VAL A 307 -9.90 -21.71 -2.58
C VAL A 307 -9.73 -20.29 -2.04
N LEU A 308 -10.08 -19.27 -2.83
CA LEU A 308 -9.90 -17.86 -2.49
C LEU A 308 -10.59 -17.46 -1.16
N PRO A 309 -11.85 -17.86 -0.85
CA PRO A 309 -12.51 -17.42 0.38
C PRO A 309 -11.79 -17.87 1.67
N GLU A 310 -11.20 -19.05 1.65
CA GLU A 310 -10.42 -19.57 2.77
C GLU A 310 -9.10 -18.80 2.94
N ALA A 311 -8.42 -18.52 1.83
CA ALA A 311 -7.21 -17.72 1.83
C ALA A 311 -7.44 -16.28 2.31
N LEU A 312 -8.55 -15.65 1.88
CA LEU A 312 -8.95 -14.33 2.36
C LEU A 312 -9.28 -14.34 3.86
N SER A 313 -9.93 -15.39 4.35
CA SER A 313 -10.19 -15.58 5.78
C SER A 313 -8.89 -15.73 6.58
N PHE A 314 -7.90 -16.44 6.04
CA PHE A 314 -6.57 -16.48 6.63
C PHE A 314 -5.90 -15.09 6.65
N LEU A 315 -5.90 -14.36 5.53
CA LEU A 315 -5.34 -13.00 5.46
C LEU A 315 -6.01 -12.06 6.46
N TYR A 316 -7.34 -12.14 6.59
CA TYR A 316 -8.09 -11.40 7.60
C TYR A 316 -7.65 -11.75 9.04
N THR A 317 -7.32 -13.03 9.27
CA THR A 317 -6.86 -13.53 10.57
C THR A 317 -5.50 -12.93 10.95
N ILE A 318 -4.54 -12.89 10.02
CA ILE A 318 -3.20 -12.36 10.28
C ILE A 318 -3.12 -10.84 10.16
N THR A 319 -4.17 -10.17 9.70
CA THR A 319 -4.21 -8.71 9.61
C THR A 319 -4.58 -8.09 10.96
N PRO A 320 -3.79 -7.13 11.49
CA PRO A 320 -4.11 -6.41 12.71
C PRO A 320 -5.42 -5.63 12.57
N SER A 321 -6.37 -5.85 13.49
CA SER A 321 -7.72 -5.27 13.40
C SER A 321 -7.73 -3.74 13.46
N ARG A 322 -6.80 -3.12 14.21
CA ARG A 322 -6.64 -1.66 14.31
C ARG A 322 -5.54 -1.09 13.40
N GLY A 323 -5.03 -1.90 12.45
CA GLY A 323 -4.03 -1.46 11.48
C GLY A 323 -4.63 -0.84 10.22
N ARG A 324 -3.76 -0.53 9.25
CA ARG A 324 -4.12 0.03 7.93
C ARG A 324 -4.92 -0.91 7.02
N GLY A 325 -5.11 -2.16 7.43
CA GLY A 325 -5.83 -3.17 6.64
C GLY A 325 -4.93 -4.10 5.82
N PHE A 326 -3.62 -4.05 6.06
CA PHE A 326 -2.63 -4.82 5.31
C PHE A 326 -2.14 -6.05 6.11
N PRO A 327 -1.90 -7.20 5.46
CA PRO A 327 -1.45 -8.42 6.15
C PRO A 327 -0.09 -8.24 6.83
N LEU A 328 -0.02 -8.62 8.12
CA LEU A 328 1.20 -8.50 8.94
C LEU A 328 2.43 -9.15 8.31
N TRP A 329 2.24 -10.27 7.61
CA TRP A 329 3.36 -10.98 7.00
C TRP A 329 4.04 -10.15 5.91
N LEU A 330 3.29 -9.40 5.11
CA LEU A 330 3.86 -8.51 4.10
C LEU A 330 4.52 -7.28 4.73
N ASP A 331 3.97 -6.73 5.83
CA ASP A 331 4.65 -5.67 6.60
C ASP A 331 6.06 -6.12 7.06
N VAL A 332 6.22 -7.39 7.47
CA VAL A 332 7.52 -7.94 7.84
C VAL A 332 8.46 -8.03 6.64
N VAL A 333 7.96 -8.49 5.48
CA VAL A 333 8.80 -8.60 4.27
C VAL A 333 9.22 -7.22 3.77
N ASP A 334 8.29 -6.24 3.67
CA ASP A 334 8.58 -4.86 3.28
C ASP A 334 9.65 -4.23 4.18
N ALA A 335 9.46 -4.32 5.50
CA ALA A 335 10.41 -3.75 6.47
C ALA A 335 11.83 -4.30 6.29
N GLU A 336 11.96 -5.59 6.00
CA GLU A 336 13.27 -6.24 5.83
C GLU A 336 13.91 -5.95 4.46
N VAL A 337 13.12 -5.92 3.38
CA VAL A 337 13.62 -5.68 2.02
C VAL A 337 13.90 -4.20 1.75
N ARG A 338 13.44 -3.27 2.59
CA ARG A 338 13.55 -1.83 2.37
C ARG A 338 14.98 -1.29 2.25
N LEU A 339 15.34 -0.71 1.11
CA LEU A 339 16.61 0.02 0.93
C LEU A 339 16.49 1.46 1.42
N THR A 340 17.11 1.77 2.56
CA THR A 340 17.14 3.13 3.11
C THR A 340 18.23 3.97 2.43
N ALA A 341 18.13 5.30 2.54
CA ALA A 341 19.18 6.20 2.08
C ALA A 341 20.52 5.92 2.80
N ALA A 342 20.47 5.62 4.10
CA ALA A 342 21.65 5.26 4.87
C ALA A 342 22.33 3.96 4.38
N HIS A 343 21.55 2.94 3.99
CA HIS A 343 22.10 1.74 3.36
C HIS A 343 22.83 2.09 2.06
N LEU A 344 22.17 2.87 1.21
CA LEU A 344 22.71 3.27 -0.09
C LEU A 344 24.01 4.07 0.05
N GLU A 345 24.03 5.09 0.91
CA GLU A 345 25.22 5.88 1.20
C GLU A 345 26.36 5.02 1.77
N GLY A 346 26.05 4.11 2.69
CA GLY A 346 27.02 3.18 3.26
C GLY A 346 27.66 2.27 2.20
N PHE A 347 26.85 1.70 1.30
CA PHE A 347 27.36 0.86 0.20
C PHE A 347 28.24 1.65 -0.76
N LEU A 348 27.83 2.87 -1.14
CA LEU A 348 28.62 3.70 -2.05
C LEU A 348 29.93 4.14 -1.40
N ALA A 349 29.92 4.56 -0.13
CA ALA A 349 31.11 4.96 0.60
C ALA A 349 32.11 3.81 0.81
N ALA A 350 31.63 2.57 0.95
CA ALA A 350 32.48 1.41 1.15
C ALA A 350 33.12 0.88 -0.15
N HIS A 351 32.53 1.17 -1.32
CA HIS A 351 32.88 0.50 -2.57
C HIS A 351 33.24 1.42 -3.73
N LEU A 352 32.98 2.73 -3.64
CA LEU A 352 33.35 3.71 -4.65
C LEU A 352 34.38 4.70 -4.11
N ASP A 353 35.26 5.16 -4.99
CA ASP A 353 36.20 6.23 -4.67
C ASP A 353 35.43 7.52 -4.32
N PRO A 354 35.66 8.12 -3.13
CA PRO A 354 34.96 9.33 -2.72
C PRO A 354 35.06 10.49 -3.72
N HIS A 355 36.18 10.64 -4.42
CA HIS A 355 36.36 11.67 -5.43
C HIS A 355 35.46 11.42 -6.64
N LEU A 356 35.29 10.16 -7.06
CA LEU A 356 34.39 9.81 -8.16
C LEU A 356 32.92 9.99 -7.77
N VAL A 357 32.56 9.66 -6.53
CA VAL A 357 31.22 9.93 -6.00
C VAL A 357 30.93 11.43 -6.03
N GLU A 358 31.88 12.26 -5.62
CA GLU A 358 31.75 13.72 -5.67
C GLU A 358 31.60 14.25 -7.10
N LEU A 359 32.44 13.76 -8.02
CA LEU A 359 32.46 14.22 -9.40
C LEU A 359 31.21 13.81 -10.19
N PHE A 360 30.78 12.55 -10.05
CA PHE A 360 29.76 11.96 -10.92
C PHE A 360 28.40 11.83 -10.29
N LEU A 361 28.27 11.76 -8.96
CA LEU A 361 27.00 11.41 -8.32
C LEU A 361 26.47 12.53 -7.42
N ARG A 362 27.31 13.21 -6.63
CA ARG A 362 26.82 14.14 -5.62
C ARG A 362 26.18 15.40 -6.25
N PRO A 363 24.88 15.67 -6.00
CA PRO A 363 24.27 16.92 -6.45
C PRO A 363 24.75 18.12 -5.62
N LEU A 364 25.11 19.23 -6.26
CA LEU A 364 25.51 20.47 -5.58
C LEU A 364 24.46 21.00 -4.59
N ARG A 365 23.17 20.75 -4.83
CA ARG A 365 22.06 21.15 -3.95
C ARG A 365 22.16 20.56 -2.53
N TRP A 366 22.91 19.48 -2.34
CA TRP A 366 23.12 18.86 -1.03
C TRP A 366 24.22 19.54 -0.20
N GLN A 367 24.97 20.48 -0.79
CA GLN A 367 25.97 21.29 -0.08
C GLN A 367 25.40 22.66 0.36
N ARG A 368 24.08 22.84 0.34
CA ARG A 368 23.47 24.10 0.78
C ARG A 368 23.47 24.15 2.31
N ASP A 369 24.22 25.11 2.85
CA ASP A 369 24.12 25.50 4.25
C ASP A 369 22.80 26.27 4.45
N TYR A 370 21.84 25.65 5.14
CA TYR A 370 20.59 26.30 5.58
C TYR A 370 20.61 26.54 7.08
#